data_AF-A0A6I1GEW9-F1
#
_entry.id   AF-A0A6I1GEW9-F1
#
_cell.length_a   1.000
_cell.length_b   1.000
_cell.length_c   1.000
_cell.angle_alpha   90.00
_cell.angle_beta   90.00
_cell.angle_gamma   90.00
#
_symmetry.space_group_name_H-M   'P 1'
#
loop_
_entity.id
_entity.type
_entity.pdbx_description
1 polymer ?
#
loop_
_entity_poly.entity_id
_entity_poly.type
_entity_poly.pdbx_seq_one_letter_code
_entity_poly.pdbx_strand_id
1 'polypeptide(L)'
;MVLSLVREIRYPSKQKIRQLNHVMNSSAWLITVPSKYVRGDVRIITDVLEGHPSWSWIGQKEEGDGSTVWNPEKKAWEKGPRPKAPDGVWLFGDGGKYNGMRHYCFFVATPQMHGGTFAKMFPDQTDIEVCRRPEAAARYVSKLETRIEGPWQSTGFAFPQQGKRSDLVTRDDAVKKVLAGADPDELMKADPKLLAFAKYLDRAYEIWMKEKGKGMRDVHCLYVYGEAGVGKSLWAWLYGKRHGRDVYRLTDYVHPWDAYRGESVVIVEDFDGRMRLDDVLRWTDRYPVELTARYANKHALYTTVIFTSNRPMSGWYGYDEFEPKQGPINRRITTVCASLGSDGDTISFRHVAGPEWIETLPDESLRSMIGESTGVAPSGADGHGYVEKPETTPVEKPQPVANDEAYPVDMSSPTALPFAVDADGIPIDLG
;
A
#
# COMPACT_ATOMS: atom_id res chain seq x y z
N MET A 1 18.82 -77.03 -2.03
CA MET A 1 19.13 -75.60 -1.82
C MET A 1 18.03 -74.80 -2.52
N VAL A 2 17.13 -74.21 -1.74
CA VAL A 2 15.85 -73.65 -2.24
C VAL A 2 16.09 -72.34 -3.00
N LEU A 3 15.71 -72.31 -4.28
CA LEU A 3 15.65 -71.11 -5.13
C LEU A 3 14.57 -70.17 -4.62
N SER A 4 14.95 -69.15 -3.84
CA SER A 4 14.08 -68.05 -3.40
C SER A 4 14.59 -66.74 -4.00
N LEU A 5 14.13 -66.38 -5.21
CA LEU A 5 14.47 -65.07 -5.80
C LEU A 5 13.28 -64.37 -6.49
N VAL A 6 12.09 -64.53 -5.92
CA VAL A 6 10.98 -63.60 -6.20
C VAL A 6 10.87 -62.66 -5.01
N ARG A 7 11.65 -61.56 -5.00
CA ARG A 7 11.47 -60.51 -3.99
C ARG A 7 10.09 -59.87 -4.21
N GLU A 8 9.24 -59.93 -3.21
CA GLU A 8 7.94 -59.27 -3.19
C GLU A 8 8.12 -57.75 -3.19
N ILE A 9 7.33 -57.04 -4.00
CA ILE A 9 7.33 -55.57 -4.01
C ILE A 9 6.65 -55.12 -2.72
N ARG A 10 7.34 -54.31 -1.92
CA ARG A 10 6.82 -53.79 -0.66
C ARG A 10 6.52 -52.31 -0.80
N TYR A 11 5.53 -51.83 -0.06
CA TYR A 11 5.17 -50.41 0.00
C TYR A 11 5.47 -49.83 1.39
N PRO A 12 5.64 -48.50 1.51
CA PRO A 12 5.92 -47.84 2.77
C PRO A 12 4.95 -48.21 3.89
N SER A 13 5.49 -48.45 5.10
CA SER A 13 4.67 -48.67 6.29
C SER A 13 3.89 -47.41 6.66
N LYS A 14 2.77 -47.56 7.40
CA LYS A 14 2.01 -46.42 7.94
C LYS A 14 2.89 -45.45 8.75
N GLN A 15 3.90 -45.97 9.45
CA GLN A 15 4.85 -45.18 10.21
C GLN A 15 5.74 -44.33 9.30
N LYS A 16 6.31 -44.91 8.23
CA LYS A 16 7.12 -44.17 7.25
C LYS A 16 6.29 -43.08 6.55
N ILE A 17 5.06 -43.39 6.15
CA ILE A 17 4.14 -42.41 5.55
C ILE A 17 3.92 -41.21 6.47
N ARG A 18 3.63 -41.45 7.76
CA ARG A 18 3.46 -40.38 8.75
C ARG A 18 4.72 -39.52 8.89
N GLN A 19 5.90 -40.15 9.00
CA GLN A 19 7.17 -39.42 9.08
C GLN A 19 7.37 -38.52 7.86
N LEU A 20 7.19 -39.04 6.64
CA LEU A 20 7.36 -38.25 5.41
C LEU A 20 6.35 -37.09 5.31
N ASN A 21 5.11 -37.28 5.77
CA ASN A 21 4.10 -36.20 5.79
C ASN A 21 4.49 -35.03 6.71
N HIS A 22 5.25 -35.28 7.79
CA HIS A 22 5.73 -34.23 8.68
C HIS A 22 6.89 -33.42 8.10
N VAL A 23 7.70 -34.02 7.22
CA VAL A 23 8.95 -33.41 6.74
C VAL A 23 8.91 -32.95 5.28
N MET A 24 7.94 -33.42 4.48
CA MET A 24 7.86 -33.13 3.05
C MET A 24 6.45 -32.69 2.64
N ASN A 25 6.38 -31.51 2.02
CA ASN A 25 5.23 -31.01 1.28
C ASN A 25 5.75 -30.31 0.01
N SER A 26 5.35 -30.78 -1.17
CA SER A 26 5.90 -30.30 -2.44
C SER A 26 4.89 -30.46 -3.59
N SER A 27 5.15 -29.74 -4.68
CA SER A 27 4.52 -29.91 -5.99
C SER A 27 5.48 -30.47 -7.04
N ALA A 28 6.71 -30.80 -6.64
CA ALA A 28 7.75 -31.31 -7.54
C ALA A 28 8.63 -32.34 -6.82
N TRP A 29 8.84 -33.48 -7.48
CA TRP A 29 9.46 -34.67 -6.91
C TRP A 29 10.48 -35.26 -7.88
N LEU A 30 11.59 -35.76 -7.34
CA LEU A 30 12.51 -36.63 -8.04
C LEU A 30 12.36 -38.02 -7.43
N ILE A 31 12.07 -39.02 -8.26
CA ILE A 31 12.00 -40.41 -7.80
C ILE A 31 13.04 -41.26 -8.50
N THR A 32 13.73 -42.11 -7.73
CA THR A 32 14.71 -43.05 -8.25
C THR A 32 14.44 -44.45 -7.73
N VAL A 33 14.27 -45.42 -8.63
CA VAL A 33 13.99 -46.82 -8.27
C VAL A 33 15.01 -47.75 -8.93
N PRO A 34 15.82 -48.49 -8.16
CA PRO A 34 16.67 -49.52 -8.74
C PRO A 34 15.84 -50.59 -9.45
N SER A 35 16.16 -50.87 -10.72
CA SER A 35 15.42 -51.77 -11.61
C SER A 35 15.15 -53.16 -11.01
N LYS A 36 16.08 -53.67 -10.18
CA LYS A 36 15.94 -54.94 -9.46
C LYS A 36 14.73 -55.01 -8.53
N TYR A 37 14.28 -53.88 -7.96
CA TYR A 37 13.14 -53.84 -7.04
C TYR A 37 11.79 -53.79 -7.77
N VAL A 38 11.80 -53.47 -9.06
CA VAL A 38 10.63 -53.49 -9.96
C VAL A 38 10.77 -54.57 -11.04
N ARG A 39 11.70 -55.51 -10.88
CA ARG A 39 11.97 -56.61 -11.84
C ARG A 39 12.19 -56.14 -13.29
N GLY A 40 12.73 -54.94 -13.46
CA GLY A 40 12.91 -54.32 -14.77
C GLY A 40 11.61 -53.85 -15.44
N ASP A 41 10.45 -53.97 -14.80
CA ASP A 41 9.18 -53.50 -15.37
C ASP A 41 8.92 -52.05 -15.00
N VAL A 42 9.07 -51.16 -16.00
CA VAL A 42 8.85 -49.72 -15.83
C VAL A 42 7.37 -49.38 -15.58
N ARG A 43 6.44 -50.27 -15.98
CA ARG A 43 4.99 -50.06 -15.83
C ARG A 43 4.55 -49.91 -14.39
N ILE A 44 5.28 -50.52 -13.45
CA ILE A 44 5.06 -50.33 -12.01
C ILE A 44 5.12 -48.85 -11.60
N ILE A 45 5.90 -48.04 -12.33
CA ILE A 45 5.99 -46.59 -12.11
C ILE A 45 5.06 -45.85 -13.07
N THR A 46 5.12 -46.14 -14.37
CA THR A 46 4.37 -45.35 -15.37
C THR A 46 2.86 -45.51 -15.24
N ASP A 47 2.33 -46.68 -14.88
CA ASP A 47 0.88 -46.87 -14.70
C ASP A 47 0.32 -45.98 -13.58
N VAL A 48 1.11 -45.76 -12.51
CA VAL A 48 0.78 -44.82 -11.42
C VAL A 48 0.74 -43.39 -11.95
N LEU A 49 1.77 -43.00 -12.71
CA LEU A 49 1.89 -41.64 -13.25
C LEU A 49 0.84 -41.34 -14.32
N GLU A 50 0.50 -42.31 -15.16
CA GLU A 50 -0.55 -42.23 -16.19
C GLU A 50 -1.95 -42.19 -15.58
N GLY A 51 -2.15 -42.83 -14.41
CA GLY A 51 -3.37 -42.73 -13.60
C GLY A 51 -3.65 -41.34 -13.04
N HIS A 52 -2.72 -40.38 -13.20
CA HIS A 52 -2.86 -39.00 -12.73
C HIS A 52 -2.70 -37.99 -13.88
N PRO A 53 -3.76 -37.72 -14.68
CA PRO A 53 -3.69 -36.86 -15.86
C PRO A 53 -3.29 -35.40 -15.59
N SER A 54 -3.46 -34.91 -14.35
CA SER A 54 -3.06 -33.56 -13.95
C SER A 54 -1.57 -33.44 -13.63
N TRP A 55 -0.83 -34.54 -13.65
CA TRP A 55 0.60 -34.55 -13.35
C TRP A 55 1.42 -34.41 -14.63
N SER A 56 2.53 -33.68 -14.52
CA SER A 56 3.48 -33.51 -15.62
C SER A 56 4.79 -34.19 -15.25
N TRP A 57 5.25 -35.15 -16.05
CA TRP A 57 6.40 -35.97 -15.69
C TRP A 57 7.23 -36.39 -16.89
N ILE A 58 8.51 -36.63 -16.64
CA ILE A 58 9.47 -37.22 -17.58
C ILE A 58 10.36 -38.19 -16.82
N GLY A 59 10.72 -39.30 -17.43
CA GLY A 59 11.60 -40.29 -16.83
C GLY A 59 12.41 -41.08 -17.83
N GLN A 60 13.48 -41.68 -17.35
CA GLN A 60 14.34 -42.54 -18.16
C GLN A 60 14.96 -43.64 -17.29
N LYS A 61 15.50 -44.65 -17.96
CA LYS A 61 16.32 -45.68 -17.34
C LYS A 61 17.78 -45.30 -17.51
N GLU A 62 18.54 -45.33 -16.43
CA GLU A 62 19.95 -44.96 -16.43
C GLU A 62 20.86 -46.04 -15.86
N GLU A 63 22.12 -46.00 -16.26
CA GLU A 63 23.19 -46.75 -15.64
C GLU A 63 23.91 -45.91 -14.58
N GLY A 64 23.77 -46.31 -13.31
CA GLY A 64 24.54 -45.72 -12.22
C GLY A 64 25.98 -46.21 -12.23
N ASP A 65 26.92 -45.31 -11.93
CA ASP A 65 28.36 -45.62 -11.97
C ASP A 65 28.90 -46.25 -10.67
N GLY A 66 28.01 -46.48 -9.69
CA GLY A 66 28.34 -47.13 -8.42
C GLY A 66 29.28 -46.32 -7.53
N SER A 67 29.46 -45.03 -7.79
CA SER A 67 30.32 -44.16 -6.98
C SER A 67 29.75 -43.83 -5.60
N THR A 68 28.49 -44.15 -5.31
CA THR A 68 27.89 -43.88 -3.99
C THR A 68 28.11 -45.05 -3.03
N VAL A 69 28.83 -44.80 -1.94
CA VAL A 69 29.22 -45.82 -0.93
C VAL A 69 28.63 -45.45 0.42
N TRP A 70 28.16 -46.45 1.18
CA TRP A 70 27.66 -46.24 2.55
C TRP A 70 28.83 -45.99 3.49
N ASN A 71 28.83 -44.83 4.16
CA ASN A 71 29.75 -44.52 5.25
C ASN A 71 29.09 -44.92 6.58
N PRO A 72 29.54 -46.02 7.23
CA PRO A 72 28.93 -46.52 8.47
C PRO A 72 29.12 -45.58 9.66
N GLU A 73 30.19 -44.78 9.68
CA GLU A 73 30.48 -43.83 10.77
C GLU A 73 29.53 -42.63 10.72
N LYS A 74 29.33 -42.07 9.52
CA LYS A 74 28.41 -40.94 9.29
C LYS A 74 26.95 -41.38 9.16
N LYS A 75 26.69 -42.69 9.04
CA LYS A 75 25.39 -43.27 8.70
C LYS A 75 24.76 -42.58 7.48
N ALA A 76 25.57 -42.31 6.47
CA ALA A 76 25.18 -41.57 5.28
C ALA A 76 25.84 -42.15 4.03
N TRP A 77 25.18 -41.98 2.88
CA TRP A 77 25.74 -42.31 1.57
C TRP A 77 26.60 -41.15 1.07
N GLU A 78 27.82 -41.41 0.62
CA GLU A 78 28.73 -40.39 0.09
C GLU A 78 29.38 -40.83 -1.24
N LYS A 79 29.90 -39.86 -2.00
CA LYS A 79 30.67 -40.17 -3.22
C LYS A 79 32.04 -40.75 -2.83
N GLY A 80 32.26 -41.99 -3.20
CA GLY A 80 33.52 -42.70 -3.18
C GLY A 80 34.07 -42.95 -4.59
N PRO A 81 35.28 -43.52 -4.67
CA PRO A 81 35.85 -43.95 -5.95
C PRO A 81 34.96 -45.02 -6.59
N ARG A 82 34.87 -45.02 -7.93
CA ARG A 82 34.18 -46.11 -8.63
C ARG A 82 34.80 -47.45 -8.21
N PRO A 83 33.99 -48.44 -7.85
CA PRO A 83 34.53 -49.71 -7.41
C PRO A 83 35.11 -50.48 -8.61
N LYS A 84 36.30 -51.07 -8.42
CA LYS A 84 36.99 -51.92 -9.40
C LYS A 84 36.96 -53.38 -8.96
N ALA A 85 36.92 -54.28 -9.92
CA ALA A 85 37.20 -55.69 -9.71
C ALA A 85 38.69 -55.89 -9.37
N PRO A 86 39.07 -57.07 -8.84
CA PRO A 86 40.47 -57.39 -8.53
C PRO A 86 41.44 -57.25 -9.72
N ASP A 87 40.95 -57.36 -10.96
CA ASP A 87 41.71 -57.18 -12.20
C ASP A 87 41.73 -55.73 -12.71
N GLY A 88 41.26 -54.77 -11.92
CA GLY A 88 41.35 -53.34 -12.22
C GLY A 88 40.27 -52.81 -13.17
N VAL A 89 39.43 -53.69 -13.74
CA VAL A 89 38.24 -53.32 -14.52
C VAL A 89 37.16 -52.75 -13.60
N TRP A 90 36.43 -51.73 -14.03
CA TRP A 90 35.34 -51.17 -13.22
C TRP A 90 34.25 -52.23 -12.95
N LEU A 91 33.67 -52.24 -11.76
CA LEU A 91 32.54 -53.14 -11.47
C LEU A 91 31.25 -52.65 -12.10
N PHE A 92 31.04 -51.33 -12.20
CA PHE A 92 29.81 -50.69 -12.68
C PHE A 92 30.12 -49.50 -13.59
N GLY A 93 29.14 -49.05 -14.37
CA GLY A 93 29.27 -47.95 -15.33
C GLY A 93 29.79 -48.42 -16.70
N ASP A 94 30.00 -47.46 -17.60
CA ASP A 94 30.47 -47.73 -18.97
C ASP A 94 31.79 -48.53 -18.99
N GLY A 95 31.79 -49.68 -19.68
CA GLY A 95 32.90 -50.64 -19.72
C GLY A 95 33.10 -51.50 -18.46
N GLY A 96 32.13 -51.54 -17.53
CA GLY A 96 32.20 -52.33 -16.29
C GLY A 96 31.86 -53.83 -16.45
N LYS A 97 32.36 -54.66 -15.52
CA LYS A 97 32.10 -56.12 -15.48
C LYS A 97 30.64 -56.49 -15.23
N TYR A 98 29.92 -55.67 -14.48
CA TYR A 98 28.50 -55.83 -14.23
C TYR A 98 27.77 -54.64 -14.85
N ASN A 99 26.61 -54.93 -15.45
CA ASN A 99 25.70 -53.97 -16.05
C ASN A 99 25.03 -53.05 -15.00
N GLY A 100 25.83 -52.31 -14.21
CA GLY A 100 25.47 -51.19 -13.35
C GLY A 100 24.38 -51.42 -12.29
N MET A 101 24.23 -50.46 -11.36
CA MET A 101 22.94 -50.32 -10.66
C MET A 101 21.99 -49.58 -11.59
N ARG A 102 21.40 -50.31 -12.54
CA ARG A 102 20.35 -49.79 -13.43
C ARG A 102 19.18 -49.30 -12.59
N HIS A 103 18.78 -48.06 -12.78
CA HIS A 103 17.66 -47.45 -12.06
C HIS A 103 16.77 -46.66 -13.00
N TYR A 104 15.50 -46.58 -12.64
CA TYR A 104 14.54 -45.70 -13.26
C TYR A 104 14.54 -44.39 -12.49
N CYS A 105 14.77 -43.28 -13.19
CA CYS A 105 14.75 -41.93 -12.62
C CYS A 105 13.60 -41.15 -13.27
N PHE A 106 12.77 -40.50 -12.47
CA PHE A 106 11.64 -39.69 -12.95
C PHE A 106 11.60 -38.34 -12.21
N PHE A 107 11.36 -37.29 -12.98
CA PHE A 107 10.88 -36.01 -12.46
C PHE A 107 9.34 -35.99 -12.57
N VAL A 108 8.67 -35.62 -11.47
CA VAL A 108 7.21 -35.58 -11.39
C VAL A 108 6.75 -34.27 -10.78
N ALA A 109 6.00 -33.47 -11.55
CA ALA A 109 5.28 -32.29 -11.08
C ALA A 109 3.82 -32.64 -10.79
N THR A 110 3.36 -32.29 -9.60
CA THR A 110 2.04 -32.60 -9.05
C THR A 110 1.38 -31.34 -8.51
N PRO A 111 0.06 -31.33 -8.24
CA PRO A 111 -0.50 -30.40 -7.26
C PRO A 111 0.24 -30.52 -5.92
N GLN A 112 0.21 -29.47 -5.10
CA GLN A 112 0.86 -29.49 -3.79
C GLN A 112 0.31 -30.63 -2.93
N MET A 113 1.20 -31.52 -2.48
CA MET A 113 0.82 -32.71 -1.71
C MET A 113 1.88 -33.12 -0.67
N HIS A 114 1.43 -33.79 0.39
CA HIS A 114 2.32 -34.32 1.41
C HIS A 114 3.13 -35.51 0.91
N GLY A 115 4.39 -35.59 1.32
CA GLY A 115 5.35 -36.57 0.81
C GLY A 115 5.00 -38.02 1.11
N GLY A 116 4.36 -38.32 2.24
CA GLY A 116 3.86 -39.67 2.52
C GLY A 116 2.66 -40.05 1.65
N THR A 117 1.80 -39.09 1.30
CA THR A 117 0.69 -39.30 0.34
C THR A 117 1.21 -39.60 -1.06
N PHE A 118 2.33 -38.98 -1.46
CA PHE A 118 3.01 -39.29 -2.71
C PHE A 118 3.74 -40.64 -2.63
N ALA A 119 4.52 -40.87 -1.57
CA ALA A 119 5.37 -42.05 -1.41
C ALA A 119 4.60 -43.38 -1.33
N LYS A 120 3.38 -43.39 -0.78
CA LYS A 120 2.57 -44.62 -0.69
C LYS A 120 2.22 -45.23 -2.06
N MET A 121 2.37 -44.46 -3.15
CA MET A 121 2.04 -44.89 -4.51
C MET A 121 3.19 -45.68 -5.16
N PHE A 122 4.39 -45.65 -4.58
CA PHE A 122 5.59 -46.27 -5.14
C PHE A 122 6.17 -47.34 -4.20
N PRO A 123 6.96 -48.31 -4.72
CA PRO A 123 7.67 -49.28 -3.89
C PRO A 123 8.50 -48.60 -2.79
N ASP A 124 8.63 -49.25 -1.63
CA ASP A 124 9.30 -48.71 -0.44
C ASP A 124 10.79 -48.37 -0.68
N GLN A 125 11.40 -49.03 -1.66
CA GLN A 125 12.78 -48.81 -2.10
C GLN A 125 12.94 -47.67 -3.11
N THR A 126 11.85 -46.98 -3.43
CA THR A 126 11.88 -45.75 -4.22
C THR A 126 12.46 -44.65 -3.38
N ASP A 127 13.59 -44.11 -3.82
CA ASP A 127 14.13 -42.89 -3.26
C ASP A 127 13.29 -41.71 -3.77
N ILE A 128 12.88 -40.84 -2.86
CA ILE A 128 11.96 -39.72 -3.14
C ILE A 128 12.56 -38.46 -2.54
N GLU A 129 12.85 -37.50 -3.41
CA GLU A 129 13.40 -36.21 -3.04
C GLU A 129 12.48 -35.06 -3.46
N VAL A 130 12.42 -34.02 -2.64
CA VAL A 130 11.72 -32.77 -2.97
C VAL A 130 12.56 -31.95 -3.94
N CYS A 131 12.02 -31.68 -5.13
CA CYS A 131 12.70 -30.88 -6.14
C CYS A 131 12.60 -29.39 -5.82
N ARG A 132 13.69 -28.80 -5.31
CA ARG A 132 13.79 -27.33 -5.12
C ARG A 132 14.01 -26.57 -6.43
N ARG A 133 14.53 -27.23 -7.46
CA ARG A 133 14.79 -26.67 -8.80
C ARG A 133 14.19 -27.58 -9.88
N PRO A 134 12.88 -27.50 -10.14
CA PRO A 134 12.18 -28.42 -11.05
C PRO A 134 12.77 -28.47 -12.46
N GLU A 135 13.19 -27.33 -13.02
CA GLU A 135 13.84 -27.26 -14.33
C GLU A 135 15.14 -28.09 -14.39
N ALA A 136 15.98 -27.96 -13.36
CA ALA A 136 17.25 -28.67 -13.27
C ALA A 136 17.05 -30.18 -13.08
N ALA A 137 16.06 -30.57 -12.28
CA ALA A 137 15.70 -31.97 -12.07
C ALA A 137 15.16 -32.60 -13.37
N ALA A 138 14.23 -31.93 -14.07
CA ALA A 138 13.72 -32.40 -15.35
C ALA A 138 14.85 -32.57 -16.39
N ARG A 139 15.81 -31.64 -16.47
CA ARG A 139 16.98 -31.76 -17.35
C ARG A 139 17.93 -32.89 -16.95
N TYR A 140 18.15 -33.06 -15.65
CA TYR A 140 18.99 -34.14 -15.13
C TYR A 140 18.44 -35.50 -15.54
N VAL A 141 17.13 -35.69 -15.39
CA VAL A 141 16.43 -36.93 -15.76
C VAL A 141 16.30 -37.10 -17.28
N SER A 142 16.61 -36.09 -18.08
CA SER A 142 16.54 -36.16 -19.54
C SER A 142 17.92 -36.18 -20.23
N LYS A 143 19.01 -36.37 -19.49
CA LYS A 143 20.39 -36.40 -20.03
C LYS A 143 20.62 -37.64 -20.90
N LEU A 144 21.34 -37.50 -22.01
CA LEU A 144 21.55 -38.60 -22.98
C LEU A 144 22.72 -39.50 -22.60
N GLU A 145 23.71 -38.97 -21.90
CA GLU A 145 25.02 -39.58 -21.68
C GLU A 145 24.97 -40.88 -20.87
N THR A 146 23.91 -41.07 -20.07
CA THR A 146 23.73 -42.23 -19.18
C THR A 146 22.41 -42.96 -19.41
N ARG A 147 21.67 -42.59 -20.47
CA ARG A 147 20.35 -43.16 -20.79
C ARG A 147 20.50 -44.53 -21.43
N ILE A 148 19.77 -45.51 -20.90
CA ILE A 148 19.60 -46.84 -21.49
C ILE A 148 18.27 -46.94 -22.25
N GLU A 149 17.15 -46.52 -21.63
CA GLU A 149 15.79 -46.59 -22.19
C GLU A 149 14.98 -45.34 -21.81
N GLY A 150 13.91 -45.07 -22.57
CA GLY A 150 13.11 -43.85 -22.46
C GLY A 150 13.53 -42.79 -23.50
N PRO A 151 13.17 -41.50 -23.31
CA PRO A 151 12.42 -40.98 -22.18
C PRO A 151 10.94 -41.31 -22.30
N TRP A 152 10.31 -41.63 -21.17
CA TRP A 152 8.86 -41.68 -21.04
C TRP A 152 8.38 -40.34 -20.50
N GLN A 153 7.24 -39.85 -20.97
CA GLN A 153 6.72 -38.55 -20.53
C GLN A 153 5.20 -38.52 -20.56
N SER A 154 4.62 -37.66 -19.73
CA SER A 154 3.19 -37.33 -19.80
C SER A 154 2.84 -36.66 -21.13
N THR A 155 1.60 -36.83 -21.58
CA THR A 155 1.08 -36.13 -22.76
C THR A 155 1.18 -34.61 -22.54
N GLY A 156 1.82 -33.90 -23.46
CA GLY A 156 2.01 -32.44 -23.35
C GLY A 156 3.07 -32.01 -22.34
N PHE A 157 3.99 -32.90 -21.92
CA PHE A 157 5.10 -32.52 -21.05
C PHE A 157 5.88 -31.33 -21.62
N ALA A 158 6.13 -30.34 -20.76
CA ALA A 158 7.00 -29.21 -21.03
C ALA A 158 7.92 -28.99 -19.82
N PHE A 159 9.17 -28.59 -20.08
CA PHE A 159 10.12 -28.33 -19.00
C PHE A 159 9.60 -27.22 -18.08
N PRO A 160 9.62 -27.43 -16.75
CA PRO A 160 9.21 -26.40 -15.80
C PRO A 160 10.05 -25.14 -15.99
N GLN A 161 9.41 -23.98 -16.15
CA GLN A 161 10.11 -22.70 -16.17
C GLN A 161 10.20 -22.14 -14.75
N GLN A 162 11.35 -21.57 -14.39
CA GLN A 162 11.49 -20.86 -13.12
C GLN A 162 10.52 -19.66 -13.09
N GLY A 163 9.57 -19.65 -12.14
CA GLY A 163 8.67 -18.52 -11.96
C GLY A 163 9.44 -17.23 -11.71
N LYS A 164 9.22 -16.20 -12.52
CA LYS A 164 9.70 -14.85 -12.22
C LYS A 164 9.02 -14.39 -10.92
N ARG A 165 9.76 -13.84 -9.97
CA ARG A 165 9.18 -13.12 -8.81
C ARG A 165 8.53 -11.83 -9.30
N SER A 166 7.36 -11.98 -9.91
CA SER A 166 6.60 -10.87 -10.50
C SER A 166 6.20 -9.85 -9.44
N ASP A 167 6.01 -10.30 -8.19
CA ASP A 167 5.68 -9.48 -7.03
C ASP A 167 6.73 -8.40 -6.73
N LEU A 168 8.03 -8.75 -6.78
CA LEU A 168 9.11 -7.79 -6.55
C LEU A 168 9.21 -6.75 -7.66
N VAL A 169 9.03 -7.19 -8.92
CA VAL A 169 9.05 -6.29 -10.07
C VAL A 169 7.90 -5.29 -9.99
N THR A 170 6.69 -5.77 -9.68
CA THR A 170 5.50 -4.92 -9.50
C THR A 170 5.71 -3.88 -8.38
N ARG A 171 6.27 -4.28 -7.24
CA ARG A 171 6.61 -3.36 -6.14
C ARG A 171 7.60 -2.29 -6.58
N ASP A 172 8.72 -2.69 -7.19
CA ASP A 172 9.81 -1.76 -7.53
C ASP A 172 9.35 -0.75 -8.58
N ASP A 173 8.53 -1.18 -9.53
CA ASP A 173 7.94 -0.27 -10.53
C ASP A 173 6.91 0.68 -9.91
N ALA A 174 6.11 0.22 -8.95
CA ALA A 174 5.21 1.10 -8.20
C ALA A 174 5.99 2.15 -7.38
N VAL A 175 7.05 1.75 -6.67
CA VAL A 175 7.92 2.66 -5.90
C VAL A 175 8.55 3.72 -6.81
N LYS A 176 9.03 3.35 -8.00
CA LYS A 176 9.58 4.32 -8.97
C LYS A 176 8.53 5.35 -9.41
N LYS A 177 7.30 4.93 -9.66
CA LYS A 177 6.20 5.84 -10.02
C LYS A 177 5.91 6.83 -8.89
N VAL A 178 5.86 6.35 -7.65
CA VAL A 178 5.65 7.20 -6.48
C VAL A 178 6.80 8.20 -6.29
N LEU A 179 8.06 7.76 -6.45
CA LEU A 179 9.22 8.66 -6.41
C LEU A 179 9.21 9.72 -7.53
N ALA A 180 8.46 9.48 -8.60
CA ALA A 180 8.22 10.46 -9.67
C ALA A 180 7.01 11.37 -9.40
N GLY A 181 6.27 11.14 -8.31
CA GLY A 181 5.13 11.97 -7.87
C GLY A 181 3.75 11.37 -8.12
N ALA A 182 3.65 10.07 -8.44
CA ALA A 182 2.35 9.41 -8.46
C ALA A 182 1.79 9.23 -7.03
N ASP A 183 0.49 9.42 -6.85
CA ASP A 183 -0.20 9.17 -5.59
C ASP A 183 -0.24 7.66 -5.29
N PRO A 184 0.32 7.21 -4.14
CA PRO A 184 0.19 5.83 -3.69
C PRO A 184 -1.25 5.31 -3.68
N ASP A 185 -2.22 6.13 -3.28
CA ASP A 185 -3.60 5.68 -3.10
C ASP A 185 -4.25 5.37 -4.44
N GLU A 186 -4.01 6.20 -5.47
CA GLU A 186 -4.47 5.94 -6.83
C GLU A 186 -3.81 4.69 -7.44
N LEU A 187 -2.52 4.47 -7.18
CA LEU A 187 -1.85 3.25 -7.62
C LEU A 187 -2.44 2.01 -6.93
N MET A 188 -2.72 2.08 -5.63
CA MET A 188 -3.31 0.97 -4.86
C MET A 188 -4.77 0.72 -5.24
N LYS A 189 -5.55 1.75 -5.59
CA LYS A 189 -6.91 1.59 -6.16
C LYS A 189 -6.86 0.88 -7.51
N ALA A 190 -5.90 1.24 -8.37
CA ALA A 190 -5.74 0.62 -9.69
C ALA A 190 -5.21 -0.82 -9.62
N ASP A 191 -4.30 -1.12 -8.69
CA ASP A 191 -3.83 -2.48 -8.42
C ASP A 191 -3.86 -2.78 -6.91
N PRO A 192 -4.95 -3.39 -6.40
CA PRO A 192 -5.10 -3.72 -4.99
C PRO A 192 -4.00 -4.63 -4.42
N LYS A 193 -3.22 -5.33 -5.25
CA LYS A 193 -2.08 -6.12 -4.77
C LYS A 193 -0.99 -5.25 -4.15
N LEU A 194 -0.92 -3.97 -4.54
CA LEU A 194 0.02 -3.00 -3.99
C LEU A 194 -0.27 -2.65 -2.52
N LEU A 195 -1.48 -2.96 -1.99
CA LEU A 195 -1.79 -2.78 -0.56
C LEU A 195 -0.82 -3.56 0.35
N ALA A 196 -0.30 -4.70 -0.11
CA ALA A 196 0.73 -5.45 0.62
C ALA A 196 2.04 -4.66 0.81
N PHE A 197 2.24 -3.60 0.01
CA PHE A 197 3.43 -2.74 0.00
C PHE A 197 3.14 -1.30 0.42
N ALA A 198 1.97 -0.98 0.97
CA ALA A 198 1.53 0.39 1.31
C ALA A 198 2.61 1.18 2.05
N LYS A 199 3.21 0.61 3.10
CA LYS A 199 4.28 1.26 3.88
C LYS A 199 5.49 1.70 3.05
N TYR A 200 5.85 0.94 2.02
CA TYR A 200 6.97 1.30 1.13
C TYR A 200 6.57 2.42 0.18
N LEU A 201 5.32 2.42 -0.30
CA LEU A 201 4.78 3.47 -1.16
C LEU A 201 4.61 4.78 -0.39
N ASP A 202 4.06 4.74 0.83
CA ASP A 202 3.95 5.91 1.71
C ASP A 202 5.34 6.51 1.98
N ARG A 203 6.33 5.67 2.26
CA ARG A 203 7.70 6.13 2.47
C ARG A 203 8.31 6.76 1.22
N ALA A 204 8.06 6.17 0.04
CA ALA A 204 8.51 6.73 -1.22
C ALA A 204 7.85 8.09 -1.50
N TYR A 205 6.57 8.24 -1.15
CA TYR A 205 5.82 9.48 -1.31
C TYR A 205 6.34 10.58 -0.39
N GLU A 206 6.65 10.27 0.88
CA GLU A 206 7.31 11.21 1.79
C GLU A 206 8.66 11.71 1.25
N ILE A 207 9.46 10.80 0.67
CA ILE A 207 10.74 11.18 0.04
C ILE A 207 10.48 12.14 -1.12
N TRP A 208 9.51 11.83 -1.99
CA TRP A 208 9.14 12.72 -3.08
C TRP A 208 8.66 14.09 -2.59
N MET A 209 7.77 14.14 -1.60
CA MET A 209 7.26 15.39 -1.02
C MET A 209 8.42 16.24 -0.45
N LYS A 210 9.35 15.60 0.25
CA LYS A 210 10.53 16.25 0.79
C LYS A 210 11.43 16.83 -0.30
N GLU A 211 11.70 16.08 -1.37
CA GLU A 211 12.49 16.60 -2.49
C GLU A 211 11.78 17.75 -3.20
N LYS A 212 10.48 17.62 -3.46
CA LYS A 212 9.68 18.65 -4.12
C LYS A 212 9.57 19.93 -3.29
N GLY A 213 9.45 19.80 -1.97
CA GLY A 213 9.27 20.90 -1.02
C GLY A 213 10.52 21.72 -0.71
N LYS A 214 11.70 21.37 -1.24
CA LYS A 214 12.95 22.14 -1.04
C LYS A 214 13.01 23.45 -1.84
N GLY A 215 12.21 23.56 -2.89
CA GLY A 215 12.22 24.71 -3.79
C GLY A 215 11.52 25.93 -3.20
N MET A 216 11.85 27.11 -3.74
CA MET A 216 11.05 28.31 -3.48
C MET A 216 9.62 28.09 -4.00
N ARG A 217 8.64 28.44 -3.19
CA ARG A 217 7.22 28.29 -3.47
C ARG A 217 6.66 29.56 -4.10
N ASP A 218 5.69 29.39 -4.99
CA ASP A 218 4.80 30.44 -5.46
C ASP A 218 3.45 30.21 -4.76
N VAL A 219 3.15 31.03 -3.75
CA VAL A 219 2.00 30.84 -2.85
C VAL A 219 1.12 32.07 -2.91
N HIS A 220 -0.13 31.87 -3.33
CA HIS A 220 -1.17 32.89 -3.32
C HIS A 220 -2.03 32.73 -2.07
N CYS A 221 -2.21 33.81 -1.32
CA CYS A 221 -2.95 33.79 -0.06
C CYS A 221 -4.16 34.72 -0.15
N LEU A 222 -5.34 34.18 0.14
CA LEU A 222 -6.59 34.91 0.18
C LEU A 222 -7.18 34.82 1.58
N TYR A 223 -7.55 35.96 2.16
CA TYR A 223 -8.33 36.04 3.37
C TYR A 223 -9.72 36.57 3.07
N VAL A 224 -10.72 35.72 3.26
CA VAL A 224 -12.14 36.05 3.06
C VAL A 224 -12.80 36.15 4.43
N TYR A 225 -13.25 37.35 4.80
CA TYR A 225 -14.02 37.55 6.02
C TYR A 225 -15.39 38.16 5.75
N GLY A 226 -16.35 37.93 6.65
CA GLY A 226 -17.71 38.44 6.51
C GLY A 226 -18.67 37.72 7.44
N GLU A 227 -19.95 38.07 7.45
CA GLU A 227 -20.91 37.43 8.35
C GLU A 227 -21.04 35.91 8.13
N ALA A 228 -21.48 35.20 9.17
CA ALA A 228 -21.78 33.79 9.07
C ALA A 228 -22.92 33.56 8.06
N GLY A 229 -22.90 32.44 7.33
CA GLY A 229 -23.95 32.12 6.36
C GLY A 229 -23.85 32.81 4.99
N VAL A 230 -22.89 33.73 4.79
CA VAL A 230 -22.68 34.41 3.49
C VAL A 230 -22.19 33.47 2.37
N GLY A 231 -21.61 32.31 2.71
CA GLY A 231 -21.13 31.32 1.72
C GLY A 231 -19.62 31.24 1.53
N LYS A 232 -18.82 31.87 2.40
CA LYS A 232 -17.34 31.92 2.30
C LYS A 232 -16.67 30.54 2.17
N SER A 233 -17.01 29.60 3.05
CA SER A 233 -16.41 28.25 3.06
C SER A 233 -16.84 27.43 1.83
N LEU A 234 -18.08 27.62 1.38
CA LEU A 234 -18.59 27.00 0.16
C LEU A 234 -17.85 27.53 -1.07
N TRP A 235 -17.65 28.84 -1.15
CA TRP A 235 -16.86 29.47 -2.21
C TRP A 235 -15.42 28.94 -2.22
N ALA A 236 -14.76 28.90 -1.07
CA ALA A 236 -13.39 28.40 -0.95
C ALA A 236 -13.27 26.92 -1.39
N TRP A 237 -14.26 26.10 -1.05
CA TRP A 237 -14.34 24.71 -1.49
C TRP A 237 -14.52 24.61 -3.02
N LEU A 238 -15.40 25.43 -3.59
CA LEU A 238 -15.66 25.47 -5.03
C LEU A 238 -14.47 25.95 -5.83
N TYR A 239 -13.69 26.91 -5.30
CA TYR A 239 -12.45 27.36 -5.91
C TYR A 239 -11.56 26.16 -6.28
N GLY A 240 -11.24 25.29 -5.31
CA GLY A 240 -10.40 24.12 -5.58
C GLY A 240 -11.00 23.18 -6.64
N LYS A 241 -12.31 22.91 -6.54
CA LYS A 241 -13.03 22.08 -7.52
C LYS A 241 -12.96 22.65 -8.94
N ARG A 242 -13.23 23.94 -9.12
CA ARG A 242 -13.23 24.65 -10.41
C ARG A 242 -11.86 24.67 -11.08
N HIS A 243 -10.79 24.69 -10.27
CA HIS A 243 -9.42 24.59 -10.78
C HIS A 243 -8.91 23.16 -10.97
N GLY A 244 -9.75 22.13 -10.74
CA GLY A 244 -9.33 20.73 -10.82
C GLY A 244 -8.21 20.40 -9.83
N ARG A 245 -8.24 21.03 -8.66
CA ARG A 245 -7.20 20.97 -7.64
C ARG A 245 -7.70 20.23 -6.41
N ASP A 246 -6.84 19.37 -5.85
CA ASP A 246 -7.10 18.76 -4.56
C ASP A 246 -7.05 19.81 -3.45
N VAL A 247 -8.03 19.71 -2.54
CA VAL A 247 -8.27 20.65 -1.45
C VAL A 247 -8.03 19.96 -0.11
N TYR A 248 -7.17 20.55 0.69
CA TYR A 248 -7.01 20.21 2.10
C TYR A 248 -7.77 21.21 2.97
N ARG A 249 -8.66 20.72 3.84
CA ARG A 249 -9.41 21.54 4.80
C ARG A 249 -8.77 21.43 6.18
N LEU A 250 -8.15 22.52 6.63
CA LEU A 250 -7.64 22.66 7.99
C LEU A 250 -8.78 23.12 8.90
N THR A 251 -9.33 22.16 9.64
CA THR A 251 -10.42 22.34 10.61
C THR A 251 -10.00 21.95 12.04
N ASP A 252 -9.07 21.01 12.17
CA ASP A 252 -8.41 20.66 13.43
C ASP A 252 -7.22 21.60 13.66
N TYR A 253 -7.25 22.37 14.74
CA TYR A 253 -6.18 23.30 15.11
C TYR A 253 -5.16 22.70 16.10
N VAL A 254 -5.43 21.51 16.64
CA VAL A 254 -4.52 20.79 17.54
C VAL A 254 -3.47 20.02 16.72
N HIS A 255 -3.90 19.36 15.65
CA HIS A 255 -3.03 18.60 14.74
C HIS A 255 -3.26 18.99 13.27
N PRO A 256 -2.98 20.25 12.90
CA PRO A 256 -3.46 20.88 11.66
C PRO A 256 -2.93 20.31 10.34
N TRP A 257 -1.93 19.44 10.37
CA TRP A 257 -1.24 18.95 9.16
C TRP A 257 -1.17 17.43 9.09
N ASP A 258 -1.80 16.71 10.02
CA ASP A 258 -1.72 15.24 10.10
C ASP A 258 -2.26 14.55 8.84
N ALA A 259 -3.33 15.09 8.27
CA ALA A 259 -3.99 14.56 7.09
C ALA A 259 -3.52 15.22 5.78
N TYR A 260 -2.60 16.18 5.83
CA TYR A 260 -2.08 16.83 4.63
C TYR A 260 -1.20 15.86 3.83
N ARG A 261 -1.55 15.65 2.56
CA ARG A 261 -0.87 14.73 1.64
C ARG A 261 -0.31 15.43 0.40
N GLY A 262 -0.12 16.75 0.45
CA GLY A 262 0.47 17.50 -0.66
C GLY A 262 -0.55 18.17 -1.57
N GLU A 263 -1.79 18.32 -1.09
CA GLU A 263 -2.87 19.03 -1.76
C GLU A 263 -2.41 20.44 -2.15
N SER A 264 -2.88 20.89 -3.32
CA SER A 264 -2.42 22.14 -3.93
C SER A 264 -3.11 23.38 -3.36
N VAL A 265 -4.30 23.21 -2.78
CA VAL A 265 -5.10 24.27 -2.13
C VAL A 265 -5.32 23.90 -0.67
N VAL A 266 -5.03 24.82 0.24
CA VAL A 266 -5.36 24.69 1.66
C VAL A 266 -6.44 25.69 2.02
N ILE A 267 -7.51 25.23 2.66
CA ILE A 267 -8.55 26.07 3.24
C ILE A 267 -8.39 26.03 4.76
N VAL A 268 -8.12 27.18 5.37
CA VAL A 268 -8.10 27.35 6.82
C VAL A 268 -9.48 27.87 7.24
N GLU A 269 -10.28 26.98 7.83
CA GLU A 269 -11.70 27.25 8.10
C GLU A 269 -11.98 27.87 9.45
N ASP A 270 -12.80 28.93 9.49
CA ASP A 270 -13.17 29.65 10.71
C ASP A 270 -11.95 30.15 11.50
N PHE A 271 -10.99 30.73 10.77
CA PHE A 271 -9.79 31.30 11.34
C PHE A 271 -10.11 32.51 12.22
N ASP A 272 -9.65 32.49 13.47
CA ASP A 272 -9.92 33.52 14.47
C ASP A 272 -8.66 34.02 15.18
N GLY A 273 -7.48 33.72 14.63
CA GLY A 273 -6.20 34.06 15.24
C GLY A 273 -5.69 33.07 16.30
N ARG A 274 -6.34 31.92 16.53
CA ARG A 274 -5.88 30.91 17.50
C ARG A 274 -4.54 30.26 17.16
N MET A 275 -4.12 30.29 15.89
CA MET A 275 -2.79 29.82 15.50
C MET A 275 -1.75 30.89 15.76
N ARG A 276 -0.52 30.50 16.08
CA ARG A 276 0.56 31.47 16.26
C ARG A 276 0.79 32.28 14.98
N LEU A 277 0.91 33.60 15.12
CA LEU A 277 1.15 34.51 14.00
C LEU A 277 2.41 34.14 13.20
N ASP A 278 3.45 33.65 13.88
CA ASP A 278 4.67 33.16 13.22
C ASP A 278 4.42 31.98 12.28
N ASP A 279 3.50 31.09 12.64
CA ASP A 279 3.19 29.92 11.82
C ASP A 279 2.39 30.35 10.58
N VAL A 280 1.42 31.25 10.73
CA VAL A 280 0.70 31.88 9.61
C VAL A 280 1.65 32.59 8.65
N LEU A 281 2.61 33.35 9.20
CA LEU A 281 3.64 34.01 8.40
C LEU A 281 4.50 33.03 7.60
N ARG A 282 4.84 31.85 8.17
CA ARG A 282 5.59 30.81 7.47
C ARG A 282 4.75 30.11 6.40
N TRP A 283 3.48 29.83 6.69
CA TRP A 283 2.59 29.17 5.74
C TRP A 283 2.41 29.99 4.46
N THR A 284 2.29 31.31 4.64
CA THR A 284 2.08 32.30 3.57
C THR A 284 3.37 32.82 2.93
N ASP A 285 4.55 32.35 3.36
CA ASP A 285 5.84 32.75 2.80
C ASP A 285 6.21 31.94 1.55
N ARG A 286 7.13 32.48 0.74
CA ARG A 286 7.70 31.79 -0.42
C ARG A 286 8.71 30.71 -0.05
N TYR A 287 9.29 30.76 1.15
CA TYR A 287 10.32 29.81 1.55
C TYR A 287 9.75 28.40 1.82
N PRO A 288 10.54 27.34 1.62
CA PRO A 288 10.21 25.99 2.08
C PRO A 288 9.76 25.98 3.54
N VAL A 289 8.68 25.27 3.82
CA VAL A 289 8.18 25.12 5.19
C VAL A 289 7.89 23.65 5.48
N GLU A 290 8.39 23.20 6.63
CA GLU A 290 7.98 21.95 7.25
C GLU A 290 6.72 22.20 8.09
N LEU A 291 5.74 21.34 7.90
CA LEU A 291 4.45 21.36 8.56
C LEU A 291 4.47 20.32 9.66
N THR A 292 4.35 20.77 10.91
CA THR A 292 4.39 19.90 12.10
C THR A 292 3.18 18.98 12.13
N ALA A 293 3.44 17.67 12.24
CA ALA A 293 2.43 16.63 12.38
C ALA A 293 2.91 15.56 13.37
N ARG A 294 2.00 14.78 13.96
CA ARG A 294 2.31 13.91 15.12
C ARG A 294 3.36 12.83 14.86
N TYR A 295 3.34 12.23 13.68
CA TYR A 295 4.20 11.07 13.36
C TYR A 295 5.40 11.42 12.48
N ALA A 296 5.18 12.33 11.51
CA ALA A 296 6.21 12.79 10.61
C ALA A 296 5.81 14.15 10.06
N ASN A 297 6.72 15.12 10.14
CA ASN A 297 6.52 16.42 9.50
C ASN A 297 6.25 16.25 8.01
N LYS A 298 5.36 17.08 7.49
CA LYS A 298 5.06 17.17 6.05
C LYS A 298 5.79 18.36 5.44
N HIS A 299 5.91 18.39 4.12
CA HIS A 299 6.43 19.56 3.42
C HIS A 299 5.28 20.23 2.68
N ALA A 300 5.16 21.56 2.80
CA ALA A 300 4.13 22.30 2.08
C ALA A 300 4.37 22.26 0.58
N LEU A 301 3.42 21.68 -0.16
CA LEU A 301 3.37 21.68 -1.62
C LEU A 301 2.22 22.52 -2.18
N TYR A 302 1.38 23.08 -1.29
CA TYR A 302 0.30 23.96 -1.69
C TYR A 302 0.84 25.23 -2.35
N THR A 303 0.07 25.71 -3.32
CA THR A 303 0.30 26.98 -4.04
C THR A 303 -0.77 28.00 -3.71
N THR A 304 -1.82 27.59 -3.00
CA THR A 304 -2.93 28.45 -2.63
C THR A 304 -3.34 28.20 -1.18
N VAL A 305 -3.47 29.26 -0.39
CA VAL A 305 -4.02 29.22 0.97
C VAL A 305 -5.20 30.17 1.05
N ILE A 306 -6.37 29.67 1.41
CA ILE A 306 -7.59 30.45 1.59
C ILE A 306 -7.99 30.39 3.06
N PHE A 307 -7.97 31.53 3.73
CA PHE A 307 -8.47 31.68 5.09
C PHE A 307 -9.91 32.17 5.02
N THR A 308 -10.80 31.54 5.79
CA THR A 308 -12.18 32.01 5.97
C THR A 308 -12.40 32.44 7.40
N SER A 309 -13.14 33.53 7.63
CA SER A 309 -13.42 34.01 8.99
C SER A 309 -14.70 34.83 9.09
N ASN A 310 -15.21 34.95 10.31
CA ASN A 310 -16.30 35.87 10.65
C ASN A 310 -15.82 37.25 11.13
N ARG A 311 -14.51 37.47 11.28
CA ARG A 311 -13.93 38.71 11.82
C ARG A 311 -12.92 39.32 10.85
N PRO A 312 -12.69 40.64 10.85
CA PRO A 312 -11.58 41.21 10.10
C PRO A 312 -10.22 40.76 10.66
N MET A 313 -9.17 40.92 9.84
CA MET A 313 -7.81 40.47 10.17
C MET A 313 -7.22 41.20 11.39
N SER A 314 -7.61 42.45 11.59
CA SER A 314 -7.26 43.25 12.78
C SER A 314 -7.76 42.64 14.09
N GLY A 315 -8.74 41.73 14.04
CA GLY A 315 -9.27 41.02 15.20
C GLY A 315 -8.58 39.69 15.51
N TRP A 316 -7.52 39.30 14.77
CA TRP A 316 -6.82 38.03 14.98
C TRP A 316 -5.96 38.01 16.23
N TYR A 317 -5.17 39.07 16.44
CA TYR A 317 -4.16 39.16 17.50
C TYR A 317 -4.26 40.52 18.21
N GLY A 318 -3.73 40.60 19.42
CA GLY A 318 -3.61 41.89 20.11
C GLY A 318 -2.71 42.85 19.34
N TYR A 319 -2.93 44.16 19.50
CA TYR A 319 -2.21 45.21 18.78
C TYR A 319 -0.68 45.05 18.85
N ASP A 320 -0.15 44.82 20.05
CA ASP A 320 1.31 44.68 20.26
C ASP A 320 1.93 43.48 19.53
N GLU A 321 1.17 42.41 19.30
CA GLU A 321 1.63 41.24 18.54
C GLU A 321 1.48 41.46 17.03
N PHE A 322 0.38 42.08 16.61
CA PHE A 322 0.02 42.26 15.20
C PHE A 322 0.80 43.39 14.54
N GLU A 323 0.89 44.55 15.19
CA GLU A 323 1.47 45.79 14.66
C GLU A 323 2.87 45.58 14.04
N PRO A 324 3.83 44.91 14.71
CA PRO A 324 5.17 44.71 14.15
C PRO A 324 5.19 43.77 12.93
N LYS A 325 4.14 42.98 12.71
CA LYS A 325 4.05 41.91 11.69
C LYS A 325 3.00 42.18 10.61
N GLN A 326 2.32 43.33 10.66
CA GLN A 326 1.33 43.73 9.65
C GLN A 326 1.93 43.84 8.25
N GLY A 327 3.10 44.49 8.11
CA GLY A 327 3.75 44.68 6.81
C GLY A 327 3.99 43.37 6.05
N PRO A 328 4.60 42.34 6.68
CA PRO A 328 4.72 41.01 6.10
C PRO A 328 3.42 40.34 5.69
N ILE A 329 2.34 40.51 6.46
CA ILE A 329 1.02 39.95 6.12
C ILE A 329 0.40 40.70 4.95
N ASN A 330 0.34 42.02 5.03
CA ASN A 330 -0.34 42.87 4.05
C ASN A 330 0.32 42.75 2.66
N ARG A 331 1.62 42.46 2.57
CA ARG A 331 2.27 42.23 1.26
C ARG A 331 2.04 40.82 0.67
N ARG A 332 1.46 39.89 1.43
CA ARG A 332 1.32 38.46 1.06
C ARG A 332 -0.13 38.02 0.92
N ILE A 333 -1.03 38.56 1.74
CA ILE A 333 -2.40 38.10 1.85
C ILE A 333 -3.33 39.12 1.22
N THR A 334 -4.03 38.72 0.15
CA THR A 334 -5.16 39.47 -0.39
C THR A 334 -6.30 39.40 0.63
N THR A 335 -6.81 40.53 1.09
CA THR A 335 -7.91 40.57 2.05
C THR A 335 -9.18 41.08 1.38
N VAL A 336 -10.24 40.29 1.46
CA VAL A 336 -11.55 40.62 0.91
C VAL A 336 -12.65 40.47 1.96
N CYS A 337 -13.62 41.38 1.91
CA CYS A 337 -14.84 41.29 2.69
C CYS A 337 -15.95 40.69 1.81
N ALA A 338 -16.48 39.56 2.24
CA ALA A 338 -17.63 38.91 1.63
C ALA A 338 -18.92 39.41 2.30
N SER A 339 -19.90 39.80 1.49
CA SER A 339 -21.23 40.21 1.94
C SER A 339 -22.31 39.51 1.14
N LEU A 340 -23.46 39.26 1.77
CA LEU A 340 -24.65 38.77 1.08
C LEU A 340 -25.48 39.98 0.63
N GLY A 341 -25.90 39.95 -0.63
CA GLY A 341 -26.79 40.93 -1.23
C GLY A 341 -28.13 40.99 -0.50
N SER A 342 -28.86 42.09 -0.71
CA SER A 342 -30.21 42.27 -0.15
C SER A 342 -31.22 41.24 -0.66
N ASP A 343 -30.91 40.55 -1.76
CA ASP A 343 -31.66 39.42 -2.29
C ASP A 343 -31.50 38.14 -1.46
N GLY A 344 -30.56 38.12 -0.51
CA GLY A 344 -30.25 36.96 0.31
C GLY A 344 -29.60 35.81 -0.47
N ASP A 345 -29.08 36.07 -1.68
CA ASP A 345 -28.51 35.03 -2.55
C ASP A 345 -27.16 35.45 -3.14
N THR A 346 -26.96 36.72 -3.49
CA THR A 346 -25.74 37.14 -4.18
C THR A 346 -24.60 37.33 -3.19
N ILE A 347 -23.54 36.51 -3.27
CA ILE A 347 -22.28 36.77 -2.56
C ILE A 347 -21.44 37.74 -3.38
N SER A 348 -21.01 38.83 -2.76
CA SER A 348 -20.10 39.81 -3.35
C SER A 348 -18.80 39.90 -2.56
N PHE A 349 -17.69 40.13 -3.26
CA PHE A 349 -16.37 40.29 -2.66
C PHE A 349 -15.83 41.70 -2.90
N ARG A 350 -15.55 42.42 -1.82
CA ARG A 350 -14.90 43.73 -1.86
C ARG A 350 -13.47 43.60 -1.38
N HIS A 351 -12.51 44.05 -2.20
CA HIS A 351 -11.12 44.17 -1.78
C HIS A 351 -10.99 45.18 -0.64
N VAL A 352 -10.19 44.83 0.37
CA VAL A 352 -10.00 45.62 1.59
C VAL A 352 -8.53 46.01 1.75
N ALA A 353 -7.62 45.04 1.60
CA ALA A 353 -6.20 45.27 1.85
C ALA A 353 -5.32 44.24 1.14
N GLY A 354 -4.05 44.59 1.03
CA GLY A 354 -3.00 43.73 0.49
C GLY A 354 -2.96 43.67 -1.03
N PRO A 355 -2.25 42.69 -1.62
CA PRO A 355 -2.18 42.56 -3.07
C PRO A 355 -3.56 42.27 -3.68
N GLU A 356 -3.67 42.47 -4.98
CA GLU A 356 -4.81 41.99 -5.76
C GLU A 356 -4.81 40.47 -5.81
N TRP A 357 -6.02 39.88 -5.80
CA TRP A 357 -6.15 38.45 -6.02
C TRP A 357 -5.76 38.12 -7.47
N ILE A 358 -5.20 36.93 -7.69
CA ILE A 358 -4.74 36.49 -9.01
C ILE A 358 -5.87 36.41 -10.05
N GLU A 359 -7.11 36.32 -9.60
CA GLU A 359 -8.30 36.21 -10.44
C GLU A 359 -9.36 37.20 -9.99
N THR A 360 -10.24 37.60 -10.89
CA THR A 360 -11.41 38.39 -10.51
C THR A 360 -12.34 37.56 -9.64
N LEU A 361 -12.84 38.14 -8.56
CA LEU A 361 -13.86 37.53 -7.69
C LEU A 361 -15.23 38.05 -8.11
N PRO A 362 -15.98 37.35 -8.99
CA PRO A 362 -17.27 37.81 -9.43
C PRO A 362 -18.31 37.69 -8.30
N ASP A 363 -19.38 38.46 -8.45
CA ASP A 363 -20.60 38.21 -7.68
C ASP A 363 -21.20 36.86 -8.11
N GLU A 364 -21.55 36.02 -7.14
CA GLU A 364 -22.07 34.67 -7.40
C GLU A 364 -23.40 34.43 -6.66
N SER A 365 -24.27 33.59 -7.22
CA SER A 365 -25.48 33.14 -6.51
C SER A 365 -25.13 31.99 -5.56
N LEU A 366 -25.46 32.15 -4.27
CA LEU A 366 -25.27 31.13 -3.24
C LEU A 366 -26.04 29.86 -3.59
N ARG A 367 -27.27 29.96 -4.11
CA ARG A 367 -28.05 28.82 -4.61
C ARG A 367 -27.35 28.10 -5.76
N SER A 368 -26.76 28.84 -6.70
CA SER A 368 -25.98 28.26 -7.80
C SER A 368 -24.75 27.51 -7.27
N MET A 369 -24.03 28.10 -6.31
CA MET A 369 -22.89 27.47 -5.66
C MET A 369 -23.29 26.18 -4.92
N ILE A 370 -24.42 26.19 -4.21
CA ILE A 370 -24.96 24.98 -3.54
C ILE A 370 -25.27 23.90 -4.59
N GLY A 371 -25.92 24.25 -5.69
CA GLY A 371 -26.18 23.31 -6.79
C GLY A 371 -24.90 22.71 -7.38
N GLU A 372 -23.88 23.56 -7.63
CA GLU A 372 -22.58 23.13 -8.14
C GLU A 372 -21.86 22.17 -7.19
N SER A 373 -21.94 22.43 -5.88
CA SER A 373 -21.30 21.58 -4.86
C SER A 373 -21.96 20.22 -4.70
N THR A 374 -23.30 20.18 -4.71
CA THR A 374 -24.08 18.96 -4.52
C THR A 374 -24.19 18.12 -5.79
N GLY A 375 -23.92 18.70 -6.96
CA GLY A 375 -24.12 18.04 -8.26
C GLY A 375 -25.59 17.88 -8.63
N VAL A 376 -26.49 18.54 -7.89
CA VAL A 376 -27.93 18.56 -8.13
C VAL A 376 -28.27 19.92 -8.72
N ALA A 377 -28.90 19.94 -9.89
CA ALA A 377 -29.39 21.20 -10.47
C ALA A 377 -30.35 21.85 -9.46
N PRO A 378 -30.19 23.15 -9.13
CA PRO A 378 -31.07 23.81 -8.16
C PRO A 378 -32.50 23.66 -8.67
N SER A 379 -33.35 22.98 -7.90
CA SER A 379 -34.75 22.85 -8.24
C SER A 379 -35.37 24.24 -8.17
N GLY A 380 -35.71 24.83 -9.32
CA GLY A 380 -36.50 26.04 -9.36
C GLY A 380 -37.85 25.78 -8.70
N ALA A 381 -38.17 26.51 -7.64
CA ALA A 381 -39.48 26.61 -7.01
C ALA A 381 -39.39 27.74 -5.97
N ASP A 382 -40.14 28.85 -6.03
CA ASP A 382 -41.61 28.94 -6.09
C ASP A 382 -42.26 27.80 -5.31
N GLY A 383 -42.27 27.93 -3.99
CA GLY A 383 -43.02 27.04 -3.11
C GLY A 383 -42.43 26.98 -1.71
N HIS A 384 -43.16 27.55 -0.75
CA HIS A 384 -42.92 27.36 0.68
C HIS A 384 -42.87 25.86 1.02
N GLY A 385 -41.66 25.32 1.16
CA GLY A 385 -41.41 24.00 1.72
C GLY A 385 -41.08 24.11 3.20
N TYR A 386 -42.10 24.16 4.05
CA TYR A 386 -41.94 23.90 5.48
C TYR A 386 -41.47 22.44 5.61
N VAL A 387 -40.23 22.23 6.08
CA VAL A 387 -39.78 20.90 6.50
C VAL A 387 -40.27 20.70 7.93
N GLU A 388 -41.26 19.84 8.13
CA GLU A 388 -41.68 19.41 9.46
C GLU A 388 -40.49 18.78 10.19
N LYS A 389 -40.17 19.30 11.38
CA LYS A 389 -39.25 18.64 12.32
C LYS A 389 -39.88 17.30 12.74
N PRO A 390 -39.15 16.18 12.71
CA PRO A 390 -39.64 14.94 13.30
C PRO A 390 -39.76 15.11 14.82
N GLU A 391 -40.88 14.68 15.39
CA GLU A 391 -41.15 14.67 16.82
C GLU A 391 -40.08 13.84 17.56
N THR A 392 -39.33 14.50 18.46
CA THR A 392 -38.42 13.84 19.38
C THR A 392 -39.19 13.43 20.65
N THR A 393 -39.23 12.14 20.93
CA THR A 393 -39.69 11.53 22.18
C THR A 393 -38.98 12.18 23.39
N PRO A 394 -39.65 12.41 24.55
CA PRO A 394 -39.04 13.14 25.65
C PRO A 394 -37.93 12.32 26.31
N VAL A 395 -36.71 12.84 26.33
CA VAL A 395 -35.61 12.27 27.11
C VAL A 395 -35.74 12.72 28.57
N GLU A 396 -35.67 11.76 29.47
CA GLU A 396 -35.76 11.89 30.92
C GLU A 396 -34.64 12.79 31.47
N LYS A 397 -34.99 13.75 32.34
CA LYS A 397 -34.04 14.72 32.93
C LYS A 397 -33.05 14.01 33.88
N PRO A 398 -31.74 14.26 33.80
CA PRO A 398 -30.81 13.83 34.84
C PRO A 398 -31.01 14.65 36.12
N GLN A 399 -30.98 13.97 37.27
CA GLN A 399 -30.98 14.57 38.61
C GLN A 399 -29.68 15.33 38.91
N PRO A 400 -29.69 16.35 39.79
CA PRO A 400 -28.53 17.18 40.08
C PRO A 400 -27.56 16.46 41.02
N VAL A 401 -26.27 16.48 40.67
CA VAL A 401 -25.18 16.09 41.59
C VAL A 401 -24.55 17.37 42.14
N ALA A 402 -24.33 17.36 43.46
CA ALA A 402 -23.95 18.49 44.29
C ALA A 402 -22.56 19.07 44.01
N ASN A 403 -22.42 20.34 44.38
CA ASN A 403 -21.21 21.17 44.42
C ASN A 403 -20.00 20.47 45.05
N ASP A 404 -18.81 20.68 44.47
CA ASP A 404 -17.67 21.24 45.21
C ASP A 404 -16.59 21.78 44.25
N GLU A 405 -15.93 22.84 44.72
CA GLU A 405 -14.79 23.59 44.17
C GLU A 405 -15.07 24.71 43.14
N ALA A 406 -15.48 25.86 43.71
CA ALA A 406 -15.45 27.18 43.09
C ALA A 406 -14.03 27.80 43.14
N TYR A 407 -13.53 28.27 41.99
CA TYR A 407 -12.56 29.37 41.91
C TYR A 407 -13.30 30.60 41.36
N PRO A 408 -13.21 31.79 42.00
CA PRO A 408 -14.02 32.94 41.60
C PRO A 408 -13.49 33.57 40.32
N VAL A 409 -14.34 33.68 39.29
CA VAL A 409 -14.12 34.56 38.15
C VAL A 409 -14.69 35.93 38.51
N ASP A 410 -13.82 36.91 38.64
CA ASP A 410 -14.16 38.33 38.82
C ASP A 410 -14.85 38.86 37.54
N MET A 411 -16.09 39.33 37.70
CA MET A 411 -16.97 39.83 36.64
C MET A 411 -16.93 41.37 36.53
N SER A 412 -15.78 41.99 36.82
CA SER A 412 -15.61 43.44 36.67
C SER A 412 -14.62 43.82 35.56
N SER A 413 -15.06 43.79 34.30
CA SER A 413 -14.43 44.63 33.25
C SER A 413 -15.39 44.88 32.07
N PRO A 414 -15.76 46.14 31.76
CA PRO A 414 -16.68 46.45 30.68
C PRO A 414 -15.99 46.42 29.32
N THR A 415 -16.65 45.80 28.35
CA THR A 415 -16.29 45.82 26.93
C THR A 415 -16.50 47.24 26.37
N ALA A 416 -15.41 47.97 26.20
CA ALA A 416 -15.35 49.18 25.39
C ALA A 416 -14.05 49.13 24.57
N LEU A 417 -14.15 49.32 23.25
CA LEU A 417 -12.97 49.57 22.41
C LEU A 417 -12.30 50.87 22.92
N PRO A 418 -10.98 50.91 23.15
CA PRO A 418 -10.32 52.04 23.80
C PRO A 418 -10.11 53.28 22.90
N PHE A 419 -10.67 53.32 21.69
CA PHE A 419 -10.55 54.45 20.76
C PHE A 419 -11.73 54.53 19.79
N ALA A 420 -11.98 55.73 19.25
CA ALA A 420 -12.96 55.94 18.19
C ALA A 420 -12.40 55.43 16.85
N VAL A 421 -13.26 54.82 16.03
CA VAL A 421 -12.96 54.41 14.65
C VAL A 421 -13.97 55.05 13.70
N ASP A 422 -13.56 55.32 12.47
CA ASP A 422 -14.48 55.80 11.43
C ASP A 422 -15.35 54.67 10.84
N ALA A 423 -16.21 55.01 9.88
CA ALA A 423 -17.14 54.09 9.23
C ALA A 423 -16.44 52.94 8.46
N ASP A 424 -15.14 53.09 8.19
CA ASP A 424 -14.30 52.11 7.51
C ASP A 424 -13.39 51.34 8.49
N GLY A 425 -13.51 51.61 9.80
CA GLY A 425 -12.79 50.92 10.86
C GLY A 425 -11.36 51.42 11.08
N ILE A 426 -11.02 52.62 10.61
CA ILE A 426 -9.71 53.25 10.80
C ILE A 426 -9.71 54.02 12.13
N PRO A 427 -8.70 53.85 13.01
CA PRO A 427 -8.58 54.64 14.25
C PRO A 427 -8.49 56.13 13.96
N ILE A 428 -9.34 56.93 14.60
CA ILE A 428 -9.31 58.39 14.51
C ILE A 428 -8.52 58.93 15.71
N ASP A 429 -7.47 59.71 15.45
CA ASP A 429 -6.70 60.40 16.49
C ASP A 429 -7.51 61.59 17.01
N LEU A 430 -8.10 61.43 18.21
CA LEU A 430 -8.71 62.53 18.96
C LEU A 430 -7.60 63.04 19.90
N GLY A 431 -6.82 63.99 19.39
CA GLY A 431 -5.51 64.38 19.97
C GLY A 431 -5.50 64.95 21.39
#